data_AF-A0AAV4CBR4-F1
#
_entry.id   AF-A0AAV4CBR4-F1
#
_cell.length_a   1.000
_cell.length_b   1.000
_cell.length_c   1.000
_cell.angle_alpha   90.00
_cell.angle_beta   90.00
_cell.angle_gamma   90.00
#
_symmetry.space_group_name_H-M   'P 1'
#
loop_
_entity.id
_entity.type
_entity.pdbx_description
1 polymer ?
#
loop_
_entity_poly.entity_id
_entity_poly.type
_entity_poly.pdbx_seq_one_letter_code
_entity_poly.pdbx_strand_id
1 'polypeptide(L)'
;MDLSSDDEYFLMDSVFSKLKWPKRRCKVHNINKERAALGEYHHLLIQLKSYPDRFYAYTRMNLETFGYILNKIEHRLEKSWCNWHRPILPEERLVVTLR
;
A
#
# COMPACT_ATOMS: atom_id res chain seq x y z
N MET A 1 32.03 43.45 14.04
CA MET A 1 31.39 42.64 15.11
C MET A 1 31.17 41.29 14.50
N ASP A 2 32.05 40.34 14.79
CA ASP A 2 31.99 39.00 14.22
C ASP A 2 30.92 38.22 14.99
N LEU A 3 29.93 37.70 14.27
CA LEU A 3 28.90 36.85 14.85
C LEU A 3 29.58 35.58 15.36
N SER A 4 29.29 35.20 16.61
CA SER A 4 29.82 33.98 17.20
C SER A 4 29.30 32.78 16.41
N SER A 5 30.12 31.73 16.26
CA SER A 5 29.73 30.49 15.58
C SER A 5 28.45 29.87 16.15
N ASP A 6 28.18 30.09 17.44
CA ASP A 6 26.96 29.62 18.10
C ASP A 6 25.71 30.40 17.65
N ASP A 7 25.86 31.69 17.37
CA ASP A 7 24.76 32.54 16.87
C ASP A 7 24.38 32.15 15.43
N GLU A 8 25.37 31.77 14.62
CA GLU A 8 25.16 31.28 13.26
C GLU A 8 24.47 29.90 13.25
N TYR A 9 24.86 29.01 14.17
CA TYR A 9 24.21 27.71 14.35
C TYR A 9 22.76 27.84 14.81
N PHE A 10 22.49 28.73 15.77
CA PHE A 10 21.14 29.00 16.26
C PHE A 10 20.26 29.62 15.16
N LEU A 11 20.81 30.50 14.33
CA LEU A 11 20.09 31.06 13.19
C LEU A 11 19.72 29.97 12.18
N MET A 12 20.68 29.11 11.83
CA MET A 12 20.48 27.96 10.94
C MET A 12 19.40 27.02 11.46
N ASP A 13 19.46 26.61 12.73
CA ASP A 13 18.49 25.69 13.33
C ASP A 13 17.07 26.31 13.39
N SER A 14 16.96 27.62 13.63
CA SER A 14 15.69 28.35 13.58
C SER A 14 15.08 28.42 12.17
N VAL A 15 15.93 28.54 11.14
CA VAL A 15 15.52 28.54 9.74
C VAL A 15 15.10 27.13 9.33
N PHE A 16 15.85 26.09 9.69
CA PHE A 16 15.51 24.69 9.40
C PHE A 16 14.22 24.24 10.09
N SER A 17 13.96 24.68 11.32
CA SER A 17 12.71 24.38 12.03
C SER A 17 11.51 25.14 11.46
N LYS A 18 11.70 26.36 10.94
CA LYS A 18 10.68 27.10 10.15
C LYS A 18 10.48 26.54 8.74
N LEU A 19 11.47 25.83 8.19
CA LEU A 19 11.39 25.09 6.93
C LEU A 19 10.79 23.68 7.08
N LYS A 20 10.37 23.25 8.27
CA LYS A 20 9.61 22.00 8.43
C LYS A 20 8.19 22.22 7.94
N TRP A 21 8.01 22.08 6.63
CA TRP A 21 6.69 22.12 6.01
C TRP A 21 5.83 21.04 6.69
N PRO A 22 4.61 21.36 7.13
CA PRO A 22 3.74 20.37 7.73
C PRO A 22 3.62 19.20 6.75
N LYS A 23 3.88 17.98 7.23
CA LYS A 23 3.75 16.75 6.42
C LYS A 23 2.35 16.74 5.84
N ARG A 24 2.22 17.12 4.57
CA ARG A 24 0.94 17.15 3.86
C ARG A 24 0.31 15.77 4.00
N ARG A 25 -0.99 15.71 4.34
CA ARG A 25 -1.74 14.45 4.40
C ARG A 25 -1.58 13.76 3.05
N CYS A 26 -0.82 12.68 3.01
CA CYS A 26 -0.64 11.90 1.79
C CYS A 26 -1.92 11.11 1.54
N LYS A 27 -2.43 11.15 0.30
CA LYS A 27 -3.61 10.35 -0.09
C LYS A 27 -3.37 8.85 0.09
N VAL A 28 -2.12 8.41 -0.13
CA VAL A 28 -1.65 7.04 0.07
C VAL A 28 -0.35 7.08 0.85
N HIS A 29 -0.30 6.35 1.97
CA HIS A 29 0.90 6.22 2.79
C HIS A 29 2.05 5.55 2.03
N ASN A 30 3.31 5.90 2.32
CA ASN A 30 4.47 5.38 1.58
C ASN A 30 4.56 3.84 1.61
N ILE A 31 4.25 3.21 2.75
CA ILE A 31 4.16 1.74 2.87
C ILE A 31 3.21 1.14 1.82
N ASN A 32 2.07 1.79 1.57
CA ASN A 32 1.09 1.32 0.60
C ASN A 32 1.49 1.59 -0.86
N LYS A 33 2.44 2.50 -1.10
CA LYS A 33 3.02 2.72 -2.44
C LYS A 33 3.94 1.58 -2.85
N GLU A 34 4.62 0.97 -1.87
CA GLU A 34 5.51 -0.18 -2.08
C GLU A 34 4.76 -1.51 -2.24
N ARG A 35 3.42 -1.52 -2.12
CA ARG A 35 2.59 -2.72 -2.26
C ARG A 35 2.86 -3.51 -3.54
N ALA A 36 3.11 -2.85 -4.67
CA ALA A 36 3.41 -3.58 -5.91
C ALA A 36 4.70 -4.41 -5.81
N ALA A 37 5.69 -3.94 -5.03
CA ALA A 37 7.01 -4.54 -4.90
C ALA A 37 7.16 -5.43 -3.65
N LEU A 38 6.40 -5.17 -2.58
CA LEU A 38 6.52 -5.88 -1.30
C LEU A 38 5.19 -6.51 -0.83
N GLY A 39 4.10 -6.28 -1.57
CA GLY A 39 2.77 -6.76 -1.20
C GLY A 39 2.69 -8.28 -1.28
N GLU A 40 2.10 -8.88 -0.25
CA GLU A 40 1.91 -10.32 -0.16
C GLU A 40 1.08 -10.86 -1.33
N TYR A 41 0.08 -10.11 -1.79
CA TYR A 41 -0.73 -10.48 -2.96
C TYR A 41 0.15 -10.76 -4.18
N HIS A 42 1.08 -9.85 -4.49
CA HIS A 42 1.92 -9.93 -5.69
C HIS A 42 3.02 -11.00 -5.60
N HIS A 43 3.37 -11.48 -4.40
CA HIS A 43 4.44 -12.45 -4.21
C HIS A 43 3.90 -13.80 -3.74
N LEU A 44 3.29 -13.81 -2.56
CA LEU A 44 2.84 -15.02 -1.88
C LEU A 44 1.61 -15.61 -2.55
N LEU A 45 0.57 -14.80 -2.81
CA LEU A 45 -0.69 -15.36 -3.33
C LEU A 45 -0.53 -15.95 -4.74
N ILE A 46 0.23 -15.29 -5.61
CA ILE A 46 0.51 -15.80 -6.96
C ILE A 46 1.18 -17.18 -6.89
N GLN A 47 2.12 -17.38 -5.97
CA GLN A 47 2.76 -18.67 -5.74
C GLN A 47 1.78 -19.70 -5.15
N LEU A 48 0.92 -19.28 -4.22
CA LEU A 48 -0.06 -20.16 -3.59
C LEU A 48 -1.08 -20.72 -4.59
N LYS A 49 -1.44 -19.99 -5.66
CA LYS A 49 -2.36 -20.48 -6.69
C LYS A 49 -1.89 -21.79 -7.34
N SER A 50 -0.58 -22.06 -7.38
CA SER A 50 0.00 -23.31 -7.90
C SER A 50 -0.09 -24.48 -6.91
N TYR A 51 -0.43 -24.24 -5.64
CA TYR A 51 -0.50 -25.24 -4.58
C TYR A 51 -1.88 -25.21 -3.90
N PRO A 52 -2.87 -25.96 -4.42
CA PRO A 52 -4.26 -25.92 -3.94
C PRO A 52 -4.40 -26.09 -2.41
N ASP A 53 -3.65 -27.02 -1.81
CA ASP A 53 -3.72 -27.28 -0.37
C ASP A 53 -3.26 -26.07 0.46
N ARG A 54 -2.18 -25.41 0.01
CA ARG A 54 -1.65 -24.22 0.69
C ARG A 54 -2.52 -23.00 0.42
N PHE A 55 -3.08 -22.89 -0.78
CA PHE A 55 -4.06 -21.87 -1.11
C PHE A 55 -5.28 -21.99 -0.19
N TYR A 56 -5.82 -23.20 -0.01
CA TYR A 56 -6.92 -23.45 0.91
C TYR A 56 -6.57 -23.11 2.35
N ALA A 57 -5.39 -23.50 2.83
CA ALA A 57 -4.94 -23.15 4.17
C ALA A 57 -4.85 -21.63 4.38
N TYR A 58 -4.47 -20.89 3.34
CA TYR A 58 -4.30 -19.44 3.37
C TYR A 58 -5.64 -18.69 3.25
N THR A 59 -6.46 -19.00 2.25
CA THR A 59 -7.73 -18.29 1.96
C THR A 59 -8.95 -18.92 2.61
N ARG A 60 -8.81 -20.11 3.21
CA ARG A 60 -9.90 -20.95 3.76
C ARG A 60 -10.93 -21.39 2.71
N MET A 61 -10.55 -21.39 1.43
CA MET A 61 -11.41 -21.81 0.33
C MET A 61 -10.62 -22.34 -0.86
N ASN A 62 -11.30 -23.13 -1.70
CA ASN A 62 -10.71 -23.65 -2.93
C ASN A 62 -10.55 -22.51 -3.96
N LEU A 63 -9.62 -22.69 -4.90
CA LEU A 63 -9.37 -21.73 -5.97
C LEU A 63 -10.63 -21.49 -6.84
N GLU A 64 -11.42 -22.53 -7.10
CA GLU A 64 -12.68 -22.44 -7.84
C GLU A 64 -13.73 -21.61 -7.08
N THR A 65 -13.90 -21.86 -5.79
CA THR A 65 -14.83 -21.11 -4.94
C THR A 65 -14.41 -19.65 -4.84
N PHE A 66 -13.11 -19.40 -4.71
CA PHE A 66 -12.55 -18.06 -4.72
C PHE A 66 -12.88 -17.33 -6.04
N GLY A 67 -12.63 -17.98 -7.18
CA GLY A 67 -12.96 -17.43 -8.50
C GLY A 67 -14.46 -17.18 -8.70
N TYR A 68 -15.31 -18.10 -8.23
CA TYR A 68 -16.76 -17.94 -8.25
C TYR A 68 -17.21 -16.72 -7.45
N ILE A 69 -16.73 -16.58 -6.21
CA ILE A 69 -17.05 -15.43 -5.35
C ILE A 69 -16.56 -14.14 -6.00
N LEU A 70 -15.31 -14.13 -6.47
CA LEU A 70 -14.71 -12.97 -7.12
C LEU A 70 -15.58 -12.50 -8.29
N ASN A 71 -15.95 -13.38 -9.21
CA ASN A 71 -16.80 -13.05 -10.36
C ASN A 71 -18.14 -12.41 -9.93
N LYS A 72 -18.75 -12.92 -8.85
CA LYS A 72 -20.02 -12.37 -8.33
C LYS A 72 -19.90 -10.98 -7.73
N ILE A 73 -18.76 -10.65 -7.12
CA ILE A 73 -18.58 -9.39 -6.38
C ILE A 73 -17.64 -8.40 -7.06
N GLU A 74 -16.98 -8.79 -8.15
CA GLU A 74 -15.97 -8.00 -8.87
C GLU A 74 -16.50 -6.61 -9.20
N HIS A 75 -17.71 -6.51 -9.76
CA HIS A 75 -18.38 -5.25 -10.09
C HIS A 75 -18.53 -4.28 -8.88
N ARG A 76 -18.53 -4.79 -7.64
CA ARG A 76 -18.58 -3.98 -6.41
C ARG A 76 -17.20 -3.64 -5.87
N LEU A 77 -16.19 -4.43 -6.24
CA LEU A 77 -14.80 -4.27 -5.80
C LEU A 77 -13.98 -3.45 -6.78
N GLU A 78 -14.37 -3.40 -8.05
CA GLU A 78 -13.76 -2.54 -9.04
C GLU A 78 -13.84 -1.06 -8.63
N LYS A 79 -12.75 -0.36 -8.90
CA LYS A 79 -12.66 1.09 -8.73
C LYS A 79 -12.14 1.66 -10.04
N SER A 80 -12.68 2.81 -10.43
CA SER A 80 -12.24 3.51 -11.62
C SER A 80 -10.76 3.86 -11.54
N TRP A 81 -10.07 3.60 -12.65
CA TRP A 81 -8.68 4.01 -12.82
C TRP A 81 -8.63 5.53 -12.96
N CYS A 82 -7.65 6.17 -12.33
CA CYS A 82 -7.38 7.59 -12.51
C CYS A 82 -5.88 7.77 -12.73
N ASN A 83 -5.47 8.72 -13.58
CA ASN A 83 -4.07 8.95 -13.95
C ASN A 83 -3.11 9.11 -12.75
N TRP A 84 -3.63 9.53 -11.60
CA TRP A 84 -2.88 9.80 -10.38
C TRP A 84 -2.98 8.69 -9.32
N HIS A 85 -3.77 7.65 -9.56
CA HIS A 85 -4.04 6.61 -8.57
C HIS A 85 -4.38 5.27 -9.23
N ARG A 86 -3.53 4.27 -9.01
CA ARG A 86 -3.81 2.89 -9.38
C ARG A 86 -4.68 2.26 -8.29
N PRO A 87 -5.93 1.86 -8.59
CA PRO A 87 -6.77 1.16 -7.64
C PRO A 87 -6.22 -0.23 -7.33
N ILE A 88 -6.57 -0.72 -6.14
CA ILE A 88 -6.30 -2.11 -5.74
C ILE A 88 -7.18 -3.02 -6.58
N LEU A 89 -6.60 -4.10 -7.11
CA LEU A 89 -7.34 -5.05 -7.95
C LEU A 89 -8.48 -5.71 -7.15
N PRO A 90 -9.62 -6.03 -7.79
CA PRO A 90 -10.74 -6.71 -7.13
C PRO A 90 -10.31 -7.98 -6.41
N GLU A 91 -9.46 -8.77 -7.07
CA GLU A 91 -8.90 -10.00 -6.51
C GLU A 91 -8.07 -9.75 -5.23
N GLU A 92 -7.18 -8.77 -5.29
CA GLU A 92 -6.35 -8.39 -4.15
C GLU A 92 -7.20 -7.88 -2.98
N ARG A 93 -8.26 -7.10 -3.27
CA ARG A 93 -9.20 -6.64 -2.24
C ARG A 93 -9.93 -7.80 -1.57
N LEU A 94 -10.34 -8.81 -2.34
CA LEU A 94 -10.97 -10.00 -1.79
C LEU A 94 -10.00 -10.73 -0.85
N VAL A 95 -8.75 -10.91 -1.25
CA VAL A 95 -7.73 -11.61 -0.45
C VAL A 95 -7.45 -10.89 0.87
N VAL A 96 -7.32 -9.56 0.83
CA VAL A 96 -7.15 -8.74 2.05
C VAL A 96 -8.37 -8.83 2.96
N THR A 97 -9.56 -9.08 2.42
CA THR A 97 -10.80 -9.20 3.21
C THR A 97 -10.95 -10.57 3.87
N LEU A 98 -10.39 -11.62 3.26
CA LEU A 98 -10.51 -13.00 3.75
C LEU A 98 -9.48 -13.36 4.84
N ARG A 99 -8.37 -12.63 4.90
CA ARG A 99 -7.31 -12.80 5.90
C ARG A 99 -7.69 -12.16 7.23
#